data_AF-A0A7C6Z0K2-F1
#
_entry.id   AF-A0A7C6Z0K2-F1
#
_cell.length_a   1.000
_cell.length_b   1.000
_cell.length_c   1.000
_cell.angle_alpha   90.00
_cell.angle_beta   90.00
_cell.angle_gamma   90.00
#
_symmetry.space_group_name_H-M   'P 1'
#
loop_
_entity.id
_entity.type
_entity.pdbx_description
1 polymer ?
#
loop_
_entity_poly.entity_id
_entity_poly.type
_entity_poly.pdbx_seq_one_letter_code
_entity_poly.pdbx_strand_id
1 'polypeptide(L)'
;KEIEDTILGAEEKVVELEYQLFLDIKEKIASQVSRIKNTALSIAEVDTICALAEIADRESYCMPEVNIEGEILIKDGRHPVVEKMIESGTFVPNDVFLDMEDNRISIITGPNMAGKSTYMRQTALIVLMAQMGSFVPASSAKIGVVDKIFTRVGATDDLASGQSTFMVEMTEVANILNNATSKSLLILDEVGRGTSTFDGLSIAWAVIEYIGDKNKVGARTLFSTHYHELTDLEGKITGVNNYCITVEEKGEDIIFLRKIVRGGANDSYGIQVARLAGIPIQVIERAREILNELEEADISKKGMRERKSKKPLEGQIDIFSYSSFNKKYDELIDEIKKVDVKTLTPIEALNILYNIQQKALKV
;
A
#
# COMPACT_ATOMS: atom_id res chain seq x y z
N LYS A 1 39.98 44.38 60.83
CA LYS A 1 41.24 44.51 60.04
C LYS A 1 42.11 43.27 60.17
N GLU A 2 43.13 43.14 61.03
CA GLU A 2 43.97 41.92 61.02
C GLU A 2 43.21 40.59 61.23
N ILE A 3 42.25 40.54 62.16
CA ILE A 3 41.41 39.34 62.38
C ILE A 3 40.49 39.07 61.18
N GLU A 4 40.05 40.13 60.52
CA GLU A 4 39.13 40.10 59.38
C GLU A 4 39.85 39.59 58.12
N ASP A 5 41.08 40.06 57.88
CA ASP A 5 41.97 39.59 56.81
C ASP A 5 42.38 38.12 57.03
N THR A 6 42.54 37.70 58.29
CA THR A 6 42.84 36.30 58.64
C THR A 6 41.63 35.39 58.41
N ILE A 7 40.42 35.87 58.72
CA ILE A 7 39.16 35.13 58.47
C ILE A 7 38.92 35.01 56.96
N LEU A 8 39.03 36.11 56.20
CA LEU A 8 38.86 36.11 54.74
C LEU A 8 39.89 35.20 54.05
N GLY A 9 41.16 35.25 54.46
CA GLY A 9 42.20 34.36 53.92
C GLY A 9 42.04 32.89 54.32
N ALA A 10 41.33 32.60 55.43
CA ALA A 10 40.97 31.24 55.80
C ALA A 10 39.80 30.71 54.97
N GLU A 11 38.79 31.54 54.69
CA GLU A 11 37.67 31.18 53.80
C GLU A 11 38.14 30.88 52.38
N GLU A 12 39.02 31.71 51.82
CA GLU A 12 39.60 31.48 50.49
C GLU A 12 40.37 30.15 50.42
N LYS A 13 41.15 29.83 51.45
CA LYS A 13 41.88 28.55 51.53
C LYS A 13 40.96 27.35 51.65
N VAL A 14 39.85 27.46 52.37
CA VAL A 14 38.86 26.38 52.47
C VAL A 14 38.25 26.09 51.10
N VAL A 15 37.87 27.14 50.36
CA VAL A 15 37.30 27.00 49.00
C VAL A 15 38.33 26.39 48.03
N GLU A 16 39.59 26.82 48.10
CA GLU A 16 40.65 26.28 47.26
C GLU A 16 40.91 24.78 47.54
N LEU A 17 40.98 24.40 48.82
CA LEU A 17 41.12 23.00 49.23
C LEU A 17 39.92 22.15 48.80
N GLU A 18 38.71 22.68 48.93
CA GLU A 18 37.50 21.99 48.47
C GLU A 18 37.52 21.76 46.96
N TYR A 19 37.90 22.78 46.18
CA TYR A 19 38.02 22.66 44.73
C TYR A 19 39.09 21.64 44.33
N GLN A 20 40.24 21.61 45.02
CA GLN A 20 41.28 20.63 44.77
C GLN A 20 40.80 19.20 45.04
N LEU A 21 40.09 18.98 46.16
CA LEU A 21 39.47 17.69 46.47
C LEU A 21 38.42 17.29 45.42
N PHE A 22 37.62 18.25 44.93
CA PHE A 22 36.67 18.01 43.84
C PHE A 22 37.37 17.57 42.55
N LEU A 23 38.47 18.24 42.15
CA LEU A 23 39.27 17.86 40.99
C LEU A 23 39.86 16.44 41.15
N ASP A 24 40.38 16.11 42.32
CA ASP A 24 40.91 14.77 42.61
C ASP A 24 39.81 13.69 42.50
N ILE A 25 38.60 13.97 42.98
CA ILE A 25 37.44 13.09 42.80
C ILE A 25 37.10 12.95 41.31
N LYS A 26 37.08 14.06 40.57
CA LYS A 26 36.79 14.06 39.13
C LYS A 26 37.77 13.18 38.37
N GLU A 27 39.08 13.29 38.64
CA GLU A 27 40.11 12.47 38.00
C GLU A 27 39.97 10.98 38.37
N LYS A 28 39.68 10.68 39.64
CA LYS A 28 39.39 9.30 40.07
C LYS A 28 38.19 8.71 39.32
N ILE A 29 37.11 9.46 39.17
CA ILE A 29 35.92 9.02 38.41
C ILE A 29 36.25 8.91 36.92
N ALA A 30 37.01 9.86 36.35
CA ALA A 30 37.42 9.86 34.96
C ALA A 30 38.20 8.58 34.59
N SER A 31 39.08 8.11 35.49
CA SER A 31 39.78 6.83 35.33
C SER A 31 38.86 5.60 35.25
N GLN A 32 37.62 5.71 35.75
CA GLN A 32 36.63 4.65 35.81
C GLN A 32 35.55 4.77 34.72
N VAL A 33 35.66 5.73 33.78
CA VAL A 33 34.64 5.98 32.75
C VAL A 33 34.29 4.73 31.96
N SER A 34 35.28 3.92 31.57
CA SER A 34 35.04 2.66 30.85
C SER A 34 34.20 1.68 31.65
N ARG A 35 34.47 1.55 32.97
CA ARG A 35 33.69 0.69 33.87
C ARG A 35 32.25 1.18 34.02
N ILE A 36 32.07 2.49 34.18
CA ILE A 36 30.74 3.12 34.29
C ILE A 36 29.94 2.91 33.00
N LYS A 37 30.54 3.15 31.83
CA LYS A 37 29.89 2.93 30.53
C LYS A 37 29.46 1.48 30.33
N ASN A 38 30.33 0.52 30.64
CA ASN A 38 30.00 -0.90 30.51
C ASN A 38 28.85 -1.30 31.45
N THR A 39 28.84 -0.76 32.67
CA THR A 39 27.74 -0.98 33.63
C THR A 39 26.43 -0.39 33.10
N ALA A 40 26.47 0.84 32.58
CA ALA A 40 25.29 1.49 32.02
C ALA A 40 24.72 0.73 30.81
N LEU A 41 25.58 0.22 29.91
CA LEU A 41 25.16 -0.61 28.77
C LEU A 41 24.52 -1.92 29.23
N SER A 42 25.08 -2.57 30.25
CA SER A 42 24.52 -3.81 30.80
C SER A 42 23.14 -3.56 31.45
N ILE A 43 22.98 -2.45 32.18
CA ILE A 43 21.68 -2.06 32.75
C ILE A 43 20.68 -1.75 31.63
N ALA A 44 21.08 -1.04 30.58
CA ALA A 44 20.21 -0.70 29.46
C ALA A 44 19.72 -1.95 28.70
N GLU A 45 20.56 -2.98 28.55
CA GLU A 45 20.17 -4.26 27.95
C GLU A 45 19.11 -4.97 28.79
N VAL A 46 19.33 -5.06 30.12
CA VAL A 46 18.36 -5.66 31.05
C VAL A 46 17.05 -4.89 31.06
N ASP A 47 17.09 -3.55 31.12
CA ASP A 47 15.91 -2.68 31.11
C ASP A 47 15.09 -2.89 29.83
N THR A 48 15.76 -2.94 28.68
CA THR A 48 15.11 -3.18 27.38
C THR A 48 14.42 -4.54 27.33
N ILE A 49 15.11 -5.62 27.75
CA ILE A 49 14.53 -6.98 27.73
C ILE A 49 13.34 -7.07 28.70
N CYS A 50 13.45 -6.49 29.90
CA CYS A 50 12.36 -6.43 30.87
C CYS A 50 11.15 -5.67 30.34
N ALA A 51 11.34 -4.51 29.70
CA ALA A 51 10.27 -3.73 29.10
C ALA A 51 9.55 -4.49 27.98
N LEU A 52 10.28 -5.21 27.13
CA LEU A 52 9.70 -6.05 26.08
C LEU A 52 8.91 -7.23 26.67
N ALA A 53 9.43 -7.86 27.72
CA ALA A 53 8.76 -8.98 28.41
C ALA A 53 7.47 -8.53 29.11
N GLU A 54 7.49 -7.36 29.78
CA GLU A 54 6.30 -6.79 30.44
C GLU A 54 5.18 -6.54 29.44
N ILE A 55 5.49 -5.90 28.29
CA ILE A 55 4.51 -5.66 27.23
C ILE A 55 4.01 -6.97 26.66
N ALA A 56 4.89 -7.95 26.46
CA ALA A 56 4.50 -9.24 25.88
C ALA A 56 3.49 -9.98 26.76
N ASP A 57 3.72 -10.01 28.08
CA ASP A 57 2.82 -10.64 29.05
C ASP A 57 1.50 -9.86 29.15
N ARG A 58 1.58 -8.54 29.36
CA ARG A 58 0.38 -7.69 29.53
C ARG A 58 -0.54 -7.71 28.32
N GLU A 59 0.02 -7.75 27.12
CA GLU A 59 -0.73 -7.64 25.85
C GLU A 59 -0.96 -8.96 25.13
N SER A 60 -0.57 -10.07 25.77
CA SER A 60 -0.68 -11.42 25.20
C SER A 60 -0.02 -11.50 23.82
N TYR A 61 1.22 -11.05 23.71
CA TYR A 61 2.01 -11.20 22.50
C TYR A 61 2.63 -12.59 22.45
N CYS A 62 2.80 -13.14 21.25
CA CYS A 62 3.41 -14.44 21.05
C CYS A 62 4.90 -14.30 20.71
N MET A 63 5.71 -15.30 21.08
CA MET A 63 7.09 -15.40 20.61
C MET A 63 7.08 -15.78 19.13
N PRO A 64 7.62 -14.97 18.20
CA PRO A 64 7.67 -15.32 16.79
C PRO A 64 8.76 -16.37 16.52
N GLU A 65 8.51 -17.26 15.56
CA GLU A 65 9.54 -18.10 14.97
C GLU A 65 10.25 -17.33 13.84
N VAL A 66 11.48 -16.87 14.08
CA VAL A 66 12.26 -16.15 13.07
C VAL A 66 13.17 -17.11 12.30
N ASN A 67 13.07 -17.12 10.97
CA ASN A 67 13.80 -18.05 10.10
C ASN A 67 14.35 -17.35 8.84
N ILE A 68 15.06 -18.11 8.00
CA ILE A 68 15.62 -17.65 6.72
C ILE A 68 14.88 -18.23 5.50
N GLU A 69 13.77 -18.95 5.71
CA GLU A 69 13.00 -19.68 4.69
C GLU A 69 12.09 -18.77 3.86
N GLY A 70 11.94 -17.50 4.28
CA GLY A 70 11.28 -16.45 3.49
C GLY A 70 9.76 -16.37 3.63
N GLU A 71 9.14 -17.22 4.44
CA GLU A 71 7.70 -17.19 4.73
C GLU A 71 7.35 -16.12 5.79
N ILE A 72 6.29 -15.34 5.57
CA ILE A 72 5.67 -14.47 6.58
C ILE A 72 4.27 -15.01 6.82
N LEU A 73 4.09 -15.70 7.94
CA LEU A 73 2.83 -16.21 8.42
C LEU A 73 2.50 -15.53 9.75
N ILE A 74 1.38 -14.82 9.80
CA ILE A 74 0.87 -14.16 11.00
C ILE A 74 -0.57 -14.64 11.19
N LYS A 75 -0.87 -15.20 12.37
CA LYS A 75 -2.23 -15.57 12.76
C LYS A 75 -2.79 -14.59 13.76
N ASP A 76 -4.02 -14.14 13.52
CA ASP A 76 -4.69 -13.15 14.34
C ASP A 76 -3.81 -11.92 14.68
N GLY A 77 -3.12 -11.40 13.67
CA GLY A 77 -2.24 -10.24 13.81
C GLY A 77 -3.04 -8.97 14.14
N ARG A 78 -2.52 -8.21 15.11
CA ARG A 78 -3.08 -6.95 15.60
C ARG A 78 -2.09 -5.81 15.39
N HIS A 79 -2.61 -4.60 15.24
CA HIS A 79 -1.76 -3.42 15.12
C HIS A 79 -1.36 -2.93 16.53
N PRO A 80 -0.06 -2.93 16.90
CA PRO A 80 0.40 -2.73 18.29
C PRO A 80 0.02 -1.36 18.88
N VAL A 81 -0.14 -0.34 18.03
CA VAL A 81 -0.59 1.00 18.44
C VAL A 81 -2.11 1.18 18.37
N VAL A 82 -2.74 0.83 17.24
CA VAL A 82 -4.18 1.06 17.04
C VAL A 82 -5.02 0.22 18.01
N GLU A 83 -4.60 -1.00 18.36
CA GLU A 83 -5.33 -1.82 19.35
C GLU A 83 -5.42 -1.15 20.73
N LYS A 84 -4.49 -0.23 21.04
CA LYS A 84 -4.47 0.55 22.29
C LYS A 84 -5.29 1.83 22.24
N MET A 85 -5.58 2.33 21.05
CA MET A 85 -6.31 3.58 20.86
C MET A 85 -7.83 3.37 20.82
N ILE A 86 -8.28 2.12 20.69
CA ILE A 86 -9.69 1.75 20.63
C ILE A 86 -10.08 0.96 21.88
N GLU A 87 -11.38 0.84 22.13
CA GLU A 87 -11.88 0.07 23.28
C GLU A 87 -11.38 -1.37 23.24
N SER A 88 -10.99 -1.90 24.40
CA SER A 88 -10.45 -3.25 24.51
C SER A 88 -11.42 -4.29 23.94
N GLY A 89 -10.90 -5.21 23.11
CA GLY A 89 -11.69 -6.24 22.45
C GLY A 89 -12.40 -5.80 21.16
N THR A 90 -12.29 -4.53 20.74
CA THR A 90 -12.91 -4.06 19.48
C THR A 90 -12.01 -4.19 18.25
N PHE A 91 -10.70 -4.41 18.44
CA PHE A 91 -9.78 -4.63 17.32
C PHE A 91 -10.06 -5.99 16.68
N VAL A 92 -10.26 -6.01 15.36
CA VAL A 92 -10.46 -7.26 14.61
C VAL A 92 -9.12 -7.77 14.11
N PRO A 93 -8.63 -8.92 14.62
CA PRO A 93 -7.34 -9.46 14.22
C PRO A 93 -7.40 -10.08 12.82
N ASN A 94 -6.29 -10.04 12.09
CA ASN A 94 -6.20 -10.49 10.71
C ASN A 94 -5.02 -11.41 10.47
N ASP A 95 -5.25 -12.44 9.65
CA ASP A 95 -4.20 -13.34 9.19
C ASP A 95 -3.42 -12.69 8.05
N VAL A 96 -2.12 -12.97 7.97
CA VAL A 96 -1.26 -12.61 6.85
C VAL A 96 -0.51 -13.85 6.42
N PHE A 97 -0.47 -14.10 5.11
CA PHE A 97 0.37 -15.13 4.54
C PHE A 97 1.05 -14.60 3.29
N LEU A 98 2.38 -14.54 3.32
CA LEU A 98 3.24 -14.22 2.18
C LEU A 98 4.39 -15.21 2.13
N ASP A 99 4.76 -15.69 0.95
CA ASP A 99 5.95 -16.51 0.74
C ASP A 99 6.77 -15.96 -0.44
N MET A 100 7.87 -16.64 -0.78
CA MET A 100 8.68 -16.31 -1.97
C MET A 100 8.23 -17.09 -3.23
N GLU A 101 7.12 -17.81 -3.14
CA GLU A 101 6.61 -18.77 -4.12
C GLU A 101 5.19 -18.37 -4.57
N ASP A 102 4.14 -19.10 -4.23
CA ASP A 102 2.81 -18.88 -4.81
C ASP A 102 2.00 -17.77 -4.14
N ASN A 103 2.53 -17.15 -3.09
CA ASN A 103 1.86 -16.13 -2.27
C ASN A 103 2.73 -14.88 -2.09
N ARG A 104 3.44 -14.46 -3.14
CA ARG A 104 4.31 -13.28 -3.11
C ARG A 104 3.54 -11.97 -2.96
N ILE A 105 2.44 -11.80 -3.69
CA ILE A 105 1.71 -10.53 -3.77
C ILE A 105 0.27 -10.75 -3.32
N SER A 106 -0.16 -9.96 -2.34
CA SER A 106 -1.56 -9.85 -1.97
C SER A 106 -2.13 -8.54 -2.51
N ILE A 107 -3.05 -8.62 -3.47
CA ILE A 107 -3.84 -7.48 -3.95
C ILE A 107 -5.03 -7.30 -3.01
N ILE A 108 -5.10 -6.17 -2.31
CA ILE A 108 -6.08 -5.90 -1.27
C ILE A 108 -7.05 -4.85 -1.80
N THR A 109 -8.30 -5.27 -1.97
CA THR A 109 -9.40 -4.42 -2.45
C THR A 109 -10.41 -4.12 -1.35
N GLY A 110 -11.16 -3.05 -1.54
CA GLY A 110 -12.24 -2.66 -0.65
C GLY A 110 -12.34 -1.14 -0.45
N PRO A 111 -13.42 -0.65 0.17
CA PRO A 111 -13.65 0.78 0.33
C PRO A 111 -12.58 1.47 1.19
N ASN A 112 -12.48 2.79 1.02
CA ASN A 112 -11.67 3.64 1.89
C ASN A 112 -12.19 3.58 3.33
N MET A 113 -11.29 3.75 4.31
CA MET A 113 -11.56 3.65 5.75
C MET A 113 -11.92 2.25 6.29
N ALA A 114 -11.93 1.23 5.44
CA ALA A 114 -12.25 -0.13 5.88
C ALA A 114 -11.13 -0.78 6.72
N GLY A 115 -9.88 -0.29 6.64
CA GLY A 115 -8.75 -0.78 7.43
C GLY A 115 -7.62 -1.43 6.63
N LYS A 116 -7.63 -1.32 5.29
CA LYS A 116 -6.55 -1.81 4.40
C LYS A 116 -5.18 -1.30 4.83
N SER A 117 -5.02 0.02 5.02
CA SER A 117 -3.74 0.61 5.43
C SER A 117 -3.32 0.16 6.83
N THR A 118 -4.26 -0.03 7.76
CA THR A 118 -3.99 -0.58 9.09
C THR A 118 -3.46 -2.01 8.99
N TYR A 119 -4.09 -2.85 8.17
CA TYR A 119 -3.68 -4.24 7.92
C TYR A 119 -2.27 -4.33 7.30
N MET A 120 -1.94 -3.43 6.36
CA MET A 120 -0.60 -3.41 5.79
C MET A 120 0.46 -2.91 6.78
N ARG A 121 0.17 -1.82 7.49
CA ARG A 121 1.09 -1.26 8.50
C ARG A 121 1.33 -2.22 9.66
N GLN A 122 0.30 -2.93 10.14
CA GLN A 122 0.51 -3.92 11.20
C GLN A 122 1.47 -5.04 10.77
N THR A 123 1.40 -5.47 9.50
CA THR A 123 2.29 -6.51 8.97
C THR A 123 3.74 -6.04 9.02
N ALA A 124 4.00 -4.81 8.56
CA ALA A 124 5.33 -4.18 8.64
C ALA A 124 5.85 -4.11 10.08
N LEU A 125 4.99 -3.65 11.01
CA LEU A 125 5.35 -3.49 12.42
C LEU A 125 5.65 -4.85 13.08
N ILE A 126 4.85 -5.87 12.81
CA ILE A 126 5.07 -7.23 13.35
C ILE A 126 6.41 -7.79 12.86
N VAL A 127 6.73 -7.64 11.58
CA VAL A 127 8.02 -8.08 11.02
C VAL A 127 9.18 -7.32 11.67
N LEU A 128 9.06 -6.00 11.83
CA LEU A 128 10.08 -5.17 12.47
C LEU A 128 10.29 -5.57 13.94
N MET A 129 9.20 -5.76 14.69
CA MET A 129 9.24 -6.19 16.10
C MET A 129 9.89 -7.56 16.25
N ALA A 130 9.56 -8.52 15.38
CA ALA A 130 10.18 -9.85 15.38
C ALA A 130 11.70 -9.78 15.14
N GLN A 131 12.15 -9.00 14.15
CA GLN A 131 13.59 -8.83 13.86
C GLN A 131 14.34 -7.97 14.89
N MET A 132 13.64 -7.15 15.66
CA MET A 132 14.19 -6.44 16.82
C MET A 132 14.43 -7.39 18.01
N GLY A 133 13.83 -8.59 18.01
CA GLY A 133 13.91 -9.55 19.11
C GLY A 133 12.76 -9.43 20.13
N SER A 134 11.65 -8.78 19.76
CA SER A 134 10.45 -8.68 20.60
C SER A 134 9.45 -9.81 20.30
N PHE A 135 8.61 -10.10 21.28
CA PHE A 135 7.33 -10.79 21.05
C PHE A 135 6.41 -9.89 20.20
N VAL A 136 5.45 -10.48 19.50
CA VAL A 136 4.62 -9.77 18.51
C VAL A 136 3.10 -9.90 18.79
N PRO A 137 2.29 -8.90 18.40
CA PRO A 137 0.84 -8.86 18.61
C PRO A 137 0.09 -9.83 17.69
N ALA A 138 0.21 -11.13 17.92
CA ALA A 138 -0.42 -12.20 17.13
C ALA A 138 -0.73 -13.41 18.03
N SER A 139 -1.58 -14.32 17.56
CA SER A 139 -1.78 -15.62 18.24
C SER A 139 -0.63 -16.59 17.93
N SER A 140 -0.09 -16.53 16.71
CA SER A 140 1.17 -17.17 16.32
C SER A 140 1.81 -16.43 15.15
N ALA A 141 3.14 -16.48 15.03
CA ALA A 141 3.86 -15.84 13.95
C ALA A 141 5.11 -16.62 13.55
N LYS A 142 5.31 -16.80 12.24
CA LYS A 142 6.55 -17.31 11.62
C LYS A 142 7.04 -16.25 10.64
N ILE A 143 8.23 -15.70 10.87
CA ILE A 143 8.75 -14.52 10.18
C ILE A 143 10.09 -14.85 9.53
N GLY A 144 10.07 -15.02 8.22
CA GLY A 144 11.24 -15.12 7.38
C GLY A 144 11.90 -13.76 7.23
N VAL A 145 13.16 -13.64 7.63
CA VAL A 145 13.92 -12.39 7.68
C VAL A 145 13.76 -11.59 6.38
N VAL A 146 13.46 -10.30 6.53
CA VAL A 146 13.44 -9.29 5.49
C VAL A 146 14.71 -8.44 5.57
N ASP A 147 15.27 -8.09 4.42
CA ASP A 147 16.43 -7.19 4.35
C ASP A 147 16.02 -5.72 4.47
N LYS A 148 14.89 -5.36 3.88
CA LYS A 148 14.31 -4.01 3.86
C LYS A 148 12.79 -4.06 3.87
N ILE A 149 12.18 -3.10 4.55
CA ILE A 149 10.75 -2.82 4.47
C ILE A 149 10.59 -1.53 3.67
N PHE A 150 9.91 -1.61 2.53
CA PHE A 150 9.58 -0.46 1.70
C PHE A 150 8.12 -0.11 1.86
N THR A 151 7.83 1.18 2.02
CA THR A 151 6.46 1.65 2.21
C THR A 151 6.18 2.82 1.28
N ARG A 152 5.08 2.73 0.53
CA ARG A 152 4.41 3.83 -0.12
C ARG A 152 3.01 3.87 0.47
N VAL A 153 2.80 4.65 1.53
CA VAL A 153 1.52 4.69 2.25
C VAL A 153 1.06 6.13 2.44
N GLY A 154 0.59 6.73 1.33
CA GLY A 154 0.00 8.07 1.28
C GLY A 154 0.97 9.20 1.66
N ALA A 155 0.82 10.35 1.00
CA ALA A 155 1.50 11.58 1.41
C ALA A 155 0.55 12.38 2.31
N THR A 156 1.04 12.90 3.43
CA THR A 156 0.56 14.20 3.92
C THR A 156 1.08 15.24 2.93
N ASP A 157 0.20 16.08 2.38
CA ASP A 157 0.55 17.09 1.38
C ASP A 157 1.78 17.90 1.79
N ASP A 158 2.89 17.73 1.08
CA ASP A 158 4.05 18.60 1.22
C ASP A 158 4.01 19.68 0.14
N LEU A 159 3.14 20.66 0.35
CA LEU A 159 3.03 21.86 -0.49
C LEU A 159 4.31 22.72 -0.47
N ALA A 160 5.26 22.47 0.44
CA ALA A 160 6.45 23.30 0.59
C ALA A 160 7.55 23.00 -0.45
N SER A 161 7.52 21.81 -1.07
CA SER A 161 8.59 21.34 -1.97
C SER A 161 8.44 21.76 -3.45
N GLY A 162 7.29 22.32 -3.85
CA GLY A 162 7.02 22.71 -5.24
C GLY A 162 6.93 21.53 -6.24
N GLN A 163 6.93 20.28 -5.77
CA GLN A 163 6.73 19.10 -6.60
C GLN A 163 5.26 18.68 -6.62
N SER A 164 4.79 18.19 -7.77
CA SER A 164 3.47 17.56 -7.87
C SER A 164 3.41 16.34 -6.95
N THR A 165 2.30 16.16 -6.23
CA THR A 165 2.05 14.98 -5.37
C THR A 165 2.24 13.67 -6.12
N PHE A 166 1.90 13.64 -7.41
CA PHE A 166 2.11 12.47 -8.27
C PHE A 166 3.59 12.25 -8.60
N MET A 167 4.40 13.30 -8.78
CA MET A 167 5.84 13.15 -9.02
C MET A 167 6.57 12.60 -7.80
N VAL A 168 6.19 13.06 -6.59
CA VAL A 168 6.72 12.52 -5.32
C VAL A 168 6.37 11.03 -5.22
N GLU A 169 5.11 10.68 -5.46
CA GLU A 169 4.65 9.29 -5.50
C GLU A 169 5.46 8.43 -6.48
N MET A 170 5.66 8.89 -7.72
CA MET A 170 6.44 8.14 -8.71
C MET A 170 7.92 8.03 -8.34
N THR A 171 8.49 9.03 -7.67
CA THR A 171 9.87 8.98 -7.17
C THR A 171 10.01 7.96 -6.04
N GLU A 172 9.02 7.87 -5.15
CA GLU A 172 8.96 6.85 -4.10
C GLU A 172 8.87 5.45 -4.70
N VAL A 173 7.95 5.23 -5.66
CA VAL A 173 7.83 3.95 -6.36
C VAL A 173 9.13 3.60 -7.09
N ALA A 174 9.74 4.55 -7.80
CA ALA A 174 11.03 4.33 -8.47
C ALA A 174 12.13 3.94 -7.48
N ASN A 175 12.20 4.59 -6.32
CA ASN A 175 13.16 4.24 -5.27
C ASN A 175 12.95 2.81 -4.77
N ILE A 176 11.70 2.38 -4.59
CA ILE A 176 11.37 1.01 -4.19
C ILE A 176 11.83 0.02 -5.26
N LEU A 177 11.44 0.22 -6.53
CA LEU A 177 11.77 -0.70 -7.62
C LEU A 177 13.27 -0.85 -7.87
N ASN A 178 14.05 0.21 -7.64
CA ASN A 178 15.51 0.20 -7.86
C ASN A 178 16.30 -0.43 -6.71
N ASN A 179 15.72 -0.53 -5.50
CA ASN A 179 16.46 -0.92 -4.29
C ASN A 179 15.90 -2.16 -3.56
N ALA A 180 14.70 -2.59 -3.94
CA ALA A 180 14.09 -3.82 -3.43
C ALA A 180 14.81 -5.06 -3.94
N THR A 181 14.90 -6.07 -3.09
CA THR A 181 15.38 -7.40 -3.42
C THR A 181 14.26 -8.42 -3.23
N SER A 182 14.47 -9.66 -3.65
CA SER A 182 13.52 -10.75 -3.41
C SER A 182 13.28 -11.02 -1.91
N LYS A 183 14.18 -10.59 -1.04
CA LYS A 183 14.03 -10.70 0.43
C LYS A 183 13.28 -9.54 1.05
N SER A 184 12.99 -8.47 0.29
CA SER A 184 12.32 -7.29 0.82
C SER A 184 10.82 -7.54 1.05
N LEU A 185 10.24 -6.74 1.94
CA LEU A 185 8.80 -6.62 2.12
C LEU A 185 8.33 -5.27 1.58
N LEU A 186 7.43 -5.29 0.61
CA LEU A 186 6.88 -4.10 -0.03
C LEU A 186 5.45 -3.85 0.45
N ILE A 187 5.15 -2.62 0.83
CA ILE A 187 3.82 -2.15 1.18
C ILE A 187 3.47 -0.97 0.29
N LEU A 188 2.54 -1.19 -0.63
CA LEU A 188 2.16 -0.21 -1.64
C LEU A 188 0.66 0.10 -1.49
N ASP A 189 0.32 1.35 -1.18
CA ASP A 189 -1.06 1.81 -0.99
C ASP A 189 -1.43 2.81 -2.09
N GLU A 190 -2.44 2.47 -2.88
CA GLU A 190 -3.08 3.34 -3.88
C GLU A 190 -2.12 3.93 -4.93
N VAL A 191 -1.17 3.14 -5.43
CA VAL A 191 -0.26 3.56 -6.50
C VAL A 191 -1.06 3.92 -7.77
N GLY A 192 -0.74 5.07 -8.36
CA GLY A 192 -1.34 5.58 -9.59
C GLY A 192 -2.55 6.50 -9.38
N ARG A 193 -2.96 6.79 -8.13
CA ARG A 193 -4.18 7.56 -7.86
C ARG A 193 -4.09 9.04 -8.27
N GLY A 194 -2.90 9.62 -8.29
CA GLY A 194 -2.69 11.06 -8.57
C GLY A 194 -2.76 11.48 -10.05
N THR A 195 -3.13 10.57 -10.97
CA THR A 195 -3.14 10.82 -12.43
C THR A 195 -4.45 10.33 -13.09
N SER A 196 -4.51 10.38 -14.42
CA SER A 196 -5.65 9.86 -15.19
C SER A 196 -5.91 8.38 -14.86
N THR A 197 -7.19 7.97 -14.84
CA THR A 197 -7.57 6.61 -14.40
C THR A 197 -6.86 5.52 -15.19
N PHE A 198 -6.74 5.68 -16.52
CA PHE A 198 -6.07 4.70 -17.38
C PHE A 198 -4.55 4.72 -17.22
N ASP A 199 -3.93 5.89 -17.05
CA ASP A 199 -2.48 5.95 -16.81
C ASP A 199 -2.14 5.34 -15.44
N GLY A 200 -2.91 5.69 -14.41
CA GLY A 200 -2.74 5.18 -13.05
C GLY A 200 -2.89 3.66 -12.98
N LEU A 201 -3.95 3.12 -13.60
CA LEU A 201 -4.15 1.67 -13.73
C LEU A 201 -2.98 1.00 -14.46
N SER A 202 -2.55 1.57 -15.59
CA SER A 202 -1.48 1.00 -16.41
C SER A 202 -0.15 0.97 -15.67
N ILE A 203 0.17 2.04 -14.92
CA ILE A 203 1.36 2.11 -14.08
C ILE A 203 1.28 1.09 -12.95
N ALA A 204 0.17 1.04 -12.20
CA ALA A 204 -0.02 0.11 -11.11
C ALA A 204 0.10 -1.36 -11.57
N TRP A 205 -0.50 -1.68 -12.72
CA TRP A 205 -0.38 -2.99 -13.36
C TRP A 205 1.09 -3.33 -13.67
N ALA A 206 1.79 -2.43 -14.37
CA ALA A 206 3.18 -2.65 -14.75
C ALA A 206 4.10 -2.80 -13.52
N VAL A 207 3.81 -2.07 -12.44
CA VAL A 207 4.51 -2.20 -11.15
C VAL A 207 4.29 -3.59 -10.56
N ILE A 208 3.04 -4.10 -10.52
CA ILE A 208 2.73 -5.44 -10.01
C ILE A 208 3.45 -6.53 -10.84
N GLU A 209 3.45 -6.40 -12.18
CA GLU A 209 4.20 -7.30 -13.05
C GLU A 209 5.71 -7.27 -12.76
N TYR A 210 6.27 -6.08 -12.58
CA TYR A 210 7.70 -5.92 -12.33
C TYR A 210 8.11 -6.51 -10.97
N ILE A 211 7.34 -6.26 -9.91
CA ILE A 211 7.67 -6.77 -8.57
C ILE A 211 7.34 -8.25 -8.41
N GLY A 212 6.34 -8.75 -9.14
CA GLY A 212 5.92 -10.14 -9.12
C GLY A 212 6.86 -11.08 -9.86
N ASP A 213 7.57 -10.60 -10.89
CA ASP A 213 8.54 -11.39 -11.65
C ASP A 213 9.78 -11.72 -10.80
N LYS A 214 10.02 -13.01 -10.57
CA LYS A 214 11.17 -13.53 -9.81
C LYS A 214 12.52 -13.19 -10.44
N ASN A 215 12.57 -12.99 -11.76
CA ASN A 215 13.80 -12.62 -12.46
C ASN A 215 14.12 -11.12 -12.34
N LYS A 216 13.16 -10.33 -11.84
CA LYS A 216 13.31 -8.91 -11.57
C LYS A 216 13.45 -8.70 -10.06
N VAL A 217 12.35 -8.44 -9.37
CA VAL A 217 12.36 -8.22 -7.92
C VAL A 217 11.94 -9.48 -7.17
N GLY A 218 10.75 -10.02 -7.47
CA GLY A 218 10.21 -11.20 -6.81
C GLY A 218 9.99 -11.03 -5.30
N ALA A 219 9.60 -9.83 -4.85
CA ALA A 219 9.47 -9.51 -3.42
C ALA A 219 8.07 -9.80 -2.86
N ARG A 220 8.03 -10.10 -1.55
CA ARG A 220 6.79 -10.21 -0.78
C ARG A 220 6.13 -8.84 -0.73
N THR A 221 4.88 -8.73 -1.15
CA THR A 221 4.19 -7.46 -1.35
C THR A 221 2.75 -7.49 -0.84
N LEU A 222 2.38 -6.46 -0.09
CA LEU A 222 0.99 -6.09 0.14
C LEU A 222 0.66 -4.87 -0.73
N PHE A 223 -0.31 -5.01 -1.63
CA PHE A 223 -0.70 -3.99 -2.60
C PHE A 223 -2.16 -3.62 -2.42
N SER A 224 -2.45 -2.46 -1.86
CA SER A 224 -3.82 -1.93 -1.72
C SER A 224 -4.19 -1.08 -2.92
N THR A 225 -5.38 -1.29 -3.48
CA THR A 225 -5.84 -0.60 -4.69
C THR A 225 -7.35 -0.34 -4.71
N HIS A 226 -7.73 0.68 -5.48
CA HIS A 226 -9.12 0.95 -5.89
C HIS A 226 -9.44 0.44 -7.29
N TYR A 227 -8.42 0.03 -8.05
CA TYR A 227 -8.59 -0.51 -9.38
C TYR A 227 -9.03 -1.97 -9.31
N HIS A 228 -10.33 -2.21 -9.54
CA HIS A 228 -10.87 -3.57 -9.57
C HIS A 228 -10.27 -4.40 -10.71
N GLU A 229 -9.85 -3.77 -11.81
CA GLU A 229 -9.20 -4.40 -12.96
C GLU A 229 -7.89 -5.10 -12.59
N LEU A 230 -7.21 -4.68 -11.51
CA LEU A 230 -5.99 -5.35 -11.04
C LEU A 230 -6.27 -6.71 -10.39
N THR A 231 -7.52 -6.99 -9.99
CA THR A 231 -7.87 -8.32 -9.46
C THR A 231 -7.77 -9.41 -10.52
N ASP A 232 -7.90 -9.06 -11.81
CA ASP A 232 -7.72 -9.97 -12.94
C ASP A 232 -6.27 -10.46 -13.11
N LEU A 233 -5.33 -9.94 -12.31
CA LEU A 233 -3.93 -10.40 -12.29
C LEU A 233 -3.74 -11.73 -11.56
N GLU A 234 -4.64 -12.06 -10.62
CA GLU A 234 -4.69 -13.40 -10.02
C GLU A 234 -4.95 -14.43 -11.12
N GLY A 235 -4.10 -15.46 -11.20
CA GLY A 235 -4.13 -16.47 -12.26
C GLY A 235 -3.41 -16.09 -13.56
N LYS A 236 -3.10 -14.80 -13.80
CA LYS A 236 -2.23 -14.37 -14.91
C LYS A 236 -0.77 -14.29 -14.49
N ILE A 237 -0.51 -13.78 -13.29
CA ILE A 237 0.83 -13.66 -12.71
C ILE A 237 0.94 -14.66 -11.56
N THR A 238 1.85 -15.62 -11.68
CA THR A 238 2.14 -16.58 -10.60
C THR A 238 2.56 -15.84 -9.34
N GLY A 239 1.97 -16.18 -8.19
CA GLY A 239 2.30 -15.54 -6.92
C GLY A 239 1.39 -14.37 -6.53
N VAL A 240 0.47 -13.95 -7.40
CA VAL A 240 -0.53 -12.91 -7.10
C VAL A 240 -1.82 -13.55 -6.60
N ASN A 241 -2.29 -13.09 -5.44
CA ASN A 241 -3.55 -13.54 -4.84
C ASN A 241 -4.41 -12.34 -4.45
N ASN A 242 -5.72 -12.47 -4.63
CA ASN A 242 -6.67 -11.43 -4.26
C ASN A 242 -7.15 -11.59 -2.82
N TYR A 243 -7.29 -10.45 -2.16
CA TYR A 243 -7.89 -10.30 -0.85
C TYR A 243 -8.86 -9.12 -0.87
N CYS A 244 -9.92 -9.24 -0.10
CA CYS A 244 -10.90 -8.19 0.07
C CYS A 244 -11.26 -8.05 1.54
N ILE A 245 -11.75 -6.86 1.88
CA ILE A 245 -12.30 -6.64 3.20
C ILE A 245 -13.77 -7.02 3.24
N THR A 246 -14.15 -7.74 4.29
CA THR A 246 -15.54 -8.14 4.51
C THR A 246 -16.40 -6.94 4.89
N VAL A 247 -17.55 -6.85 4.22
CA VAL A 247 -18.60 -5.88 4.46
C VAL A 247 -19.87 -6.66 4.76
N GLU A 248 -20.55 -6.33 5.85
CA GLU A 248 -21.87 -6.88 6.18
C GLU A 248 -22.94 -5.84 5.86
N GLU A 249 -23.91 -6.19 5.02
CA GLU A 249 -25.05 -5.33 4.72
C GLU A 249 -26.17 -5.55 5.74
N LYS A 250 -26.66 -4.48 6.36
CA LYS A 250 -27.85 -4.49 7.23
C LYS A 250 -28.90 -3.56 6.65
N GLY A 251 -29.76 -4.11 5.82
CA GLY A 251 -30.80 -3.35 5.13
C GLY A 251 -30.17 -2.40 4.10
N GLU A 252 -30.26 -1.09 4.34
CA GLU A 252 -29.63 -0.08 3.49
C GLU A 252 -28.29 0.45 4.04
N ASP A 253 -27.89 0.01 5.23
CA ASP A 253 -26.64 0.38 5.88
C ASP A 253 -25.59 -0.72 5.70
N ILE A 254 -24.32 -0.33 5.74
CA ILE A 254 -23.18 -1.26 5.67
C ILE A 254 -22.34 -1.19 6.95
N ILE A 255 -21.85 -2.34 7.40
CA ILE A 255 -20.94 -2.47 8.53
C ILE A 255 -19.62 -3.04 8.02
N PHE A 256 -18.54 -2.31 8.25
CA PHE A 256 -17.19 -2.79 7.98
C PHE A 256 -16.75 -3.74 9.08
N LEU A 257 -16.67 -5.03 8.77
CA LEU A 257 -16.22 -6.05 9.72
C LEU A 257 -14.70 -6.02 9.94
N ARG A 258 -13.96 -5.26 9.12
CA ARG A 258 -12.50 -5.08 9.22
C ARG A 258 -11.69 -6.40 9.15
N LYS A 259 -12.31 -7.50 8.70
CA LYS A 259 -11.67 -8.79 8.46
C LYS A 259 -11.30 -8.91 6.98
N ILE A 260 -10.04 -9.19 6.72
CA ILE A 260 -9.49 -9.47 5.39
C ILE A 260 -9.71 -10.96 5.08
N VAL A 261 -10.28 -11.24 3.92
CA VAL A 261 -10.55 -12.59 3.43
C VAL A 261 -10.03 -12.76 2.01
N ARG A 262 -9.72 -13.99 1.60
CA ARG A 262 -9.24 -14.29 0.25
C ARG A 262 -10.40 -14.14 -0.76
N GLY A 263 -10.11 -13.53 -1.90
CA GLY A 263 -11.05 -13.25 -2.99
C GLY A 263 -11.04 -11.78 -3.42
N GLY A 264 -11.63 -11.50 -4.58
CA GLY A 264 -11.89 -10.12 -5.03
C GLY A 264 -13.10 -9.52 -4.34
N ALA A 265 -13.16 -8.19 -4.25
CA ALA A 265 -14.40 -7.48 -3.89
C ALA A 265 -15.36 -7.49 -5.09
N ASN A 266 -16.59 -7.99 -4.89
CA ASN A 266 -17.60 -8.03 -5.95
C ASN A 266 -18.31 -6.69 -6.17
N ASP A 267 -18.36 -5.81 -5.17
CA ASP A 267 -19.18 -4.59 -5.21
C ASP A 267 -18.40 -3.34 -4.75
N SER A 268 -18.66 -2.21 -5.41
CA SER A 268 -18.13 -0.90 -5.03
C SER A 268 -19.09 -0.20 -4.05
N TYR A 269 -18.71 -0.08 -2.78
CA TYR A 269 -19.57 0.49 -1.73
C TYR A 269 -19.50 2.03 -1.60
N GLY A 270 -19.12 2.74 -2.66
CA GLY A 270 -18.86 4.18 -2.61
C GLY A 270 -20.09 5.01 -2.22
N ILE A 271 -21.25 4.68 -2.78
CA ILE A 271 -22.51 5.38 -2.50
C ILE A 271 -22.99 5.09 -1.08
N GLN A 272 -22.80 3.87 -0.60
CA GLN A 272 -23.16 3.45 0.76
C GLN A 272 -22.27 4.15 1.80
N VAL A 273 -20.97 4.33 1.52
CA VAL A 273 -20.06 5.14 2.35
C VAL A 273 -20.49 6.61 2.39
N ALA A 274 -20.90 7.18 1.24
CA ALA A 274 -21.42 8.53 1.16
C ALA A 274 -22.67 8.72 2.05
N ARG A 275 -23.57 7.73 2.10
CA ARG A 275 -24.73 7.73 2.98
C ARG A 275 -24.32 7.71 4.46
N LEU A 276 -23.37 6.85 4.84
CA LEU A 276 -22.83 6.81 6.21
C LEU A 276 -22.19 8.13 6.64
N ALA A 277 -21.58 8.86 5.70
CA ALA A 277 -21.03 10.19 5.94
C ALA A 277 -22.10 11.29 6.13
N GLY A 278 -23.39 10.96 5.98
CA GLY A 278 -24.50 11.87 6.17
C GLY A 278 -24.83 12.73 4.94
N ILE A 279 -24.44 12.31 3.74
CA ILE A 279 -24.83 13.00 2.50
C ILE A 279 -26.37 12.92 2.34
N PRO A 280 -27.05 14.01 1.96
CA PRO A 280 -28.52 14.03 1.84
C PRO A 280 -29.08 12.92 0.96
N ILE A 281 -30.20 12.32 1.37
CA ILE A 281 -30.81 11.17 0.71
C ILE A 281 -31.08 11.42 -0.79
N GLN A 282 -31.50 12.63 -1.15
CA GLN A 282 -31.77 13.02 -2.54
C GLN A 282 -30.51 12.95 -3.42
N VAL A 283 -29.33 13.24 -2.86
CA VAL A 283 -28.05 13.13 -3.57
C VAL A 283 -27.65 11.66 -3.71
N ILE A 284 -27.89 10.84 -2.68
CA ILE A 284 -27.64 9.40 -2.72
C ILE A 284 -28.52 8.71 -3.77
N GLU A 285 -29.80 9.03 -3.81
CA GLU A 285 -30.75 8.53 -4.81
C GLU A 285 -30.29 8.90 -6.22
N ARG A 286 -29.94 10.18 -6.46
CA ARG A 286 -29.44 10.62 -7.76
C ARG A 286 -28.12 9.94 -8.15
N ALA A 287 -27.22 9.72 -7.19
CA ALA A 287 -25.96 9.01 -7.44
C ALA A 287 -26.20 7.55 -7.85
N ARG A 288 -27.20 6.87 -7.25
CA ARG A 288 -27.61 5.50 -7.66
C ARG A 288 -28.14 5.47 -9.08
N GLU A 289 -29.00 6.43 -9.46
CA GLU A 289 -29.51 6.53 -10.83
C GLU A 289 -28.36 6.67 -11.84
N ILE A 290 -27.42 7.59 -11.58
CA ILE A 290 -26.27 7.82 -12.45
C ILE A 290 -25.37 6.58 -12.54
N LEU A 291 -25.14 5.88 -11.43
CA LEU A 291 -24.33 4.66 -11.43
C LEU A 291 -24.97 3.58 -12.32
N ASN A 292 -26.29 3.37 -12.19
CA ASN A 292 -27.02 2.41 -13.03
C ASN A 292 -26.92 2.79 -14.52
N GLU A 293 -27.07 4.08 -14.86
CA GLU A 293 -26.91 4.56 -16.25
C GLU A 293 -25.50 4.26 -16.80
N LEU A 294 -24.45 4.44 -15.99
CA LEU A 294 -23.06 4.16 -16.37
C LEU A 294 -22.79 2.66 -16.53
N GLU A 295 -23.30 1.83 -15.62
CA GLU A 295 -23.17 0.38 -15.70
C GLU A 295 -23.90 -0.18 -16.92
N GLU A 296 -25.10 0.30 -17.23
CA GLU A 296 -25.83 -0.08 -18.45
C GLU A 296 -25.08 0.35 -19.73
N ALA A 297 -24.43 1.51 -19.71
CA ALA A 297 -23.60 1.99 -20.82
C ALA A 297 -22.33 1.12 -21.03
N ASP A 298 -21.75 0.57 -19.96
CA ASP A 298 -20.59 -0.32 -20.05
C ASP A 298 -20.99 -1.77 -20.38
N ILE A 299 -22.13 -2.26 -19.88
CA ILE A 299 -22.69 -3.56 -20.23
C ILE A 299 -23.14 -3.58 -21.69
N SER A 300 -23.72 -2.50 -22.21
CA SER A 300 -24.10 -2.42 -23.64
C SER A 300 -22.88 -2.43 -24.57
N LYS A 301 -21.74 -1.87 -24.15
CA LYS A 301 -20.44 -2.00 -24.85
C LYS A 301 -19.83 -3.39 -24.76
N LYS A 302 -19.95 -4.09 -23.62
CA LYS A 302 -19.49 -5.50 -23.46
C LYS A 302 -20.41 -6.50 -24.19
N GLY A 303 -21.73 -6.30 -24.15
CA GLY A 303 -22.75 -7.17 -24.75
C GLY A 303 -22.76 -7.16 -26.29
N MET A 304 -22.29 -6.09 -26.93
CA MET A 304 -22.02 -6.09 -28.38
C MET A 304 -20.80 -6.94 -28.77
N ARG A 305 -19.85 -7.19 -27.85
CA ARG A 305 -18.66 -8.02 -28.11
C ARG A 305 -18.89 -9.51 -27.90
N GLU A 306 -19.76 -9.91 -26.97
CA GLU A 306 -19.95 -11.34 -26.64
C GLU A 306 -20.85 -12.12 -27.61
N ARG A 307 -21.61 -11.46 -28.49
CA ARG A 307 -22.45 -12.15 -29.49
C ARG A 307 -21.69 -12.69 -30.71
N LYS A 308 -20.36 -12.53 -30.82
CA LYS A 308 -19.58 -12.94 -31.99
C LYS A 308 -18.45 -13.97 -31.77
N SER A 309 -18.41 -14.68 -30.64
CA SER A 309 -17.39 -15.73 -30.44
C SER A 309 -17.93 -16.96 -29.71
N LYS A 310 -18.56 -17.87 -30.48
CA LYS A 310 -18.60 -19.29 -30.11
C LYS A 310 -17.75 -20.10 -31.10
N LYS A 311 -16.50 -20.37 -30.71
CA LYS A 311 -15.76 -21.63 -30.91
C LYS A 311 -14.47 -21.61 -30.07
N PRO A 312 -14.10 -22.71 -29.40
CA PRO A 312 -12.90 -22.76 -28.56
C PRO A 312 -11.68 -23.22 -29.35
N LEU A 313 -10.51 -22.63 -29.10
CA LEU A 313 -9.18 -23.28 -29.17
C LEU A 313 -8.07 -22.34 -28.67
N GLU A 314 -7.00 -22.98 -28.22
CA GLU A 314 -5.84 -22.53 -27.44
C GLU A 314 -5.05 -21.35 -28.01
N GLY A 315 -4.40 -20.62 -27.09
CA GLY A 315 -3.08 -20.03 -27.33
C GLY A 315 -3.06 -18.58 -27.82
N GLN A 316 -2.47 -17.71 -26.99
CA GLN A 316 -2.00 -16.34 -27.28
C GLN A 316 -3.08 -15.34 -27.73
N ILE A 317 -3.50 -14.49 -26.79
CA ILE A 317 -4.18 -13.24 -27.13
C ILE A 317 -3.11 -12.16 -27.33
N ASP A 318 -2.97 -11.79 -28.59
CA ASP A 318 -1.98 -10.89 -29.15
C ASP A 318 -2.41 -9.42 -28.93
N ILE A 319 -1.70 -8.72 -28.04
CA ILE A 319 -1.84 -7.27 -27.78
C ILE A 319 -1.57 -6.43 -29.04
N PHE A 320 -0.98 -7.01 -30.10
CA PHE A 320 -0.72 -6.32 -31.37
C PHE A 320 -1.92 -6.23 -32.32
N SER A 321 -3.08 -6.83 -32.03
CA SER A 321 -4.26 -6.64 -32.90
C SER A 321 -4.87 -5.24 -32.79
N TYR A 322 -4.65 -4.51 -31.69
CA TYR A 322 -5.24 -3.20 -31.45
C TYR A 322 -4.77 -2.13 -32.45
N SER A 323 -3.53 -2.24 -32.96
CA SER A 323 -2.93 -1.28 -33.90
C SER A 323 -3.36 -1.51 -35.36
N SER A 324 -3.73 -2.74 -35.74
CA SER A 324 -4.17 -3.06 -37.10
C SER A 324 -5.64 -2.74 -37.37
N PHE A 325 -6.49 -2.74 -36.34
CA PHE A 325 -7.90 -2.33 -36.49
C PHE A 325 -8.04 -0.81 -36.62
N ASN A 326 -7.31 0.00 -35.82
CA ASN A 326 -7.41 1.46 -35.90
C ASN A 326 -6.92 2.05 -37.23
N LYS A 327 -5.92 1.44 -37.87
CA LYS A 327 -5.34 1.98 -39.12
C LYS A 327 -6.36 2.06 -40.28
N LYS A 328 -7.27 1.09 -40.38
CA LYS A 328 -8.34 1.09 -41.41
C LYS A 328 -9.45 2.08 -41.11
N TYR A 329 -9.74 2.34 -39.82
CA TYR A 329 -10.73 3.35 -39.42
C TYR A 329 -10.16 4.76 -39.57
N ASP A 330 -8.89 4.97 -39.24
CA ASP A 330 -8.21 6.27 -39.41
C ASP A 330 -8.10 6.67 -40.90
N GLU A 331 -7.81 5.72 -41.80
CA GLU A 331 -7.82 5.96 -43.25
C GLU A 331 -9.20 6.40 -43.76
N LEU A 332 -10.27 5.82 -43.22
CA LEU A 332 -11.66 6.11 -43.59
C LEU A 332 -12.11 7.49 -43.06
N ILE A 333 -11.66 7.85 -41.86
CA ILE A 333 -11.90 9.16 -41.24
C ILE A 333 -11.16 10.27 -42.01
N ASP A 334 -9.93 10.02 -42.45
CA ASP A 334 -9.16 10.98 -43.25
C ASP A 334 -9.72 11.17 -44.67
N GLU A 335 -10.32 10.13 -45.26
CA GLU A 335 -11.01 10.22 -46.55
C GLU A 335 -12.26 11.10 -46.45
N ILE A 336 -13.04 10.97 -45.36
CA ILE A 336 -14.22 11.81 -45.10
C ILE A 336 -13.84 13.28 -44.91
N LYS A 337 -12.76 13.57 -44.17
CA LYS A 337 -12.30 14.95 -43.91
C LYS A 337 -11.86 15.70 -45.17
N LYS A 338 -11.45 14.99 -46.22
CA LYS A 338 -10.98 15.58 -47.49
C LYS A 338 -12.12 15.91 -48.47
N VAL A 339 -13.35 15.50 -48.18
CA VAL A 339 -14.50 15.75 -49.05
C VAL A 339 -15.06 17.15 -48.78
N ASP A 340 -14.97 18.05 -49.77
CA ASP A 340 -15.62 19.36 -49.71
C ASP A 340 -17.08 19.28 -50.20
N VAL A 341 -17.99 19.11 -49.23
CA VAL A 341 -19.42 18.94 -49.45
C VAL A 341 -20.07 20.13 -50.19
N LYS A 342 -19.45 21.32 -50.19
CA LYS A 342 -20.02 22.52 -50.82
C LYS A 342 -19.89 22.56 -52.33
N THR A 343 -19.02 21.74 -52.91
CA THR A 343 -18.70 21.75 -54.34
C THR A 343 -19.24 20.54 -55.10
N LEU A 344 -19.89 19.60 -54.41
CA LEU A 344 -20.37 18.35 -55.00
C LEU A 344 -21.77 18.49 -55.59
N THR A 345 -21.97 17.86 -56.74
CA THR A 345 -23.33 17.63 -57.25
C THR A 345 -24.03 16.52 -56.44
N PRO A 346 -25.38 16.51 -56.39
CA PRO A 346 -26.12 15.52 -55.58
C PRO A 346 -25.80 14.06 -55.92
N ILE A 347 -25.46 13.78 -57.18
CA ILE A 347 -25.14 12.41 -57.64
C ILE A 347 -23.73 11.98 -57.21
N GLU A 348 -22.78 12.91 -57.14
CA GLU A 348 -21.41 12.65 -56.67
C GLU A 348 -21.39 12.42 -55.16
N ALA A 349 -22.17 13.19 -54.40
CA ALA A 349 -22.33 13.00 -52.97
C ALA A 349 -22.88 11.59 -52.63
N LEU A 350 -23.90 11.15 -53.36
CA LEU A 350 -24.48 9.81 -53.22
C LEU A 350 -23.47 8.70 -53.54
N ASN A 351 -22.66 8.85 -54.59
CA ASN A 351 -21.64 7.87 -54.96
C ASN A 351 -20.49 7.80 -53.93
N ILE A 352 -20.07 8.94 -53.39
CA ILE A 352 -19.05 8.99 -52.33
C ILE A 352 -19.55 8.32 -51.06
N LEU A 353 -20.78 8.61 -50.62
CA LEU A 353 -21.41 7.97 -49.47
C LEU A 353 -21.55 6.45 -49.66
N TYR A 354 -21.95 6.02 -50.85
CA TYR A 354 -22.04 4.60 -51.19
C TYR A 354 -20.66 3.91 -51.09
N ASN A 355 -19.61 4.54 -51.60
CA ASN A 355 -18.26 3.98 -51.53
C ASN A 355 -17.72 3.91 -50.10
N ILE A 356 -17.96 4.94 -49.28
CA ILE A 356 -17.60 4.95 -47.85
C ILE A 356 -18.33 3.84 -47.10
N GLN A 357 -19.64 3.66 -47.37
CA GLN A 357 -20.44 2.60 -46.78
C GLN A 357 -19.92 1.20 -47.17
N GLN A 358 -19.58 0.99 -48.45
CA GLN A 358 -19.03 -0.28 -48.92
C GLN A 358 -17.65 -0.58 -48.32
N LYS A 359 -16.81 0.44 -48.08
CA LYS A 359 -15.53 0.27 -47.38
C LYS A 359 -15.75 -0.05 -45.90
N ALA A 360 -16.66 0.66 -45.22
CA ALA A 360 -16.99 0.41 -43.82
C ALA A 360 -17.61 -0.98 -43.57
N LEU A 361 -18.32 -1.54 -44.55
CA LEU A 361 -18.86 -2.90 -44.49
C LEU A 361 -17.82 -4.01 -44.71
N LYS A 362 -16.62 -3.65 -45.21
CA LYS A 362 -15.50 -4.58 -45.48
C LYS A 362 -14.39 -4.52 -44.42
N VAL A 363 -14.49 -3.60 -43.46
CA VAL A 363 -13.70 -3.53 -42.23
C VAL A 363 -14.47 -4.25 -41.13
#